data_AF-A0A5K1JBM9-F1
#
_entry.id   AF-A0A5K1JBM9-F1
#
_cell.length_a   1.000
_cell.length_b   1.000
_cell.length_c   1.000
_cell.angle_alpha   90.00
_cell.angle_beta   90.00
_cell.angle_gamma   90.00
#
_symmetry.space_group_name_H-M   'P 1'
#
loop_
_entity.id
_entity.type
_entity.pdbx_description
1 polymer ?
#
loop_
_entity_poly.entity_id
_entity_poly.type
_entity_poly.pdbx_seq_one_letter_code
_entity_poly.pdbx_strand_id
1 'polypeptide(L)'
;MSRKSKRDMTPEELAELKAEDERAMEVARELRARREAVQGPAPIDNRLHRELPLAKVAYGLVASTVFAYAVSRLGVYLGNSSLESFASIATTLLFLASFIVWFVSRHQAKKLTREARGE
;
A
#
# COMPACT_ATOMS: atom_id res chain seq x y z
N MET A 1 -29.70 -13.08 -3.87
CA MET A 1 -29.60 -13.96 -5.06
C MET A 1 -28.50 -14.97 -4.81
N SER A 2 -28.84 -16.27 -4.73
CA SER A 2 -27.88 -17.36 -4.55
C SER A 2 -27.14 -17.57 -5.86
N ARG A 3 -25.82 -17.35 -5.92
CA ARG A 3 -25.01 -17.65 -7.11
C ARG A 3 -24.95 -19.18 -7.26
N LYS A 4 -25.57 -19.71 -8.32
CA LYS A 4 -25.38 -21.10 -8.77
C LYS A 4 -23.87 -21.38 -8.83
N SER A 5 -23.42 -22.49 -8.25
CA SER A 5 -22.03 -22.93 -8.36
C SER A 5 -21.71 -23.21 -9.82
N LYS A 6 -20.52 -22.83 -10.32
CA LYS A 6 -20.07 -23.14 -11.70
C LYS A 6 -20.12 -24.64 -12.04
N ARG A 7 -20.26 -25.51 -11.03
CA ARG A 7 -20.41 -26.97 -11.17
C ARG A 7 -21.83 -27.43 -11.55
N ASP A 8 -22.84 -26.58 -11.31
CA ASP A 8 -24.26 -26.91 -11.51
C ASP A 8 -24.86 -26.17 -12.72
N MET A 9 -24.01 -25.52 -13.53
CA MET A 9 -24.42 -24.77 -14.71
C MET A 9 -24.35 -25.64 -15.96
N THR A 10 -25.31 -25.46 -16.86
CA THR A 10 -25.28 -26.11 -18.16
C THR A 10 -24.12 -25.55 -19.01
N PRO A 11 -23.65 -26.27 -20.05
CA PRO A 11 -22.57 -25.79 -20.92
C PRO A 11 -22.87 -24.43 -21.56
N GLU A 12 -24.14 -24.17 -21.85
CA GLU A 12 -24.63 -22.90 -22.40
C GLU A 12 -24.59 -21.78 -21.36
N GLU A 13 -25.07 -22.03 -20.14
CA GLU A 13 -24.99 -21.09 -19.01
C GLU A 13 -23.52 -20.72 -18.67
N LEU A 14 -22.60 -21.68 -18.77
CA LEU A 14 -21.16 -21.47 -18.59
C LEU A 14 -20.51 -20.66 -19.72
N ALA A 15 -20.98 -20.82 -20.95
CA ALA A 15 -20.50 -20.06 -22.10
C ALA A 15 -20.97 -18.60 -22.02
N GLU A 16 -22.22 -18.38 -21.63
CA GLU A 16 -22.79 -17.05 -21.43
C GLU A 16 -22.09 -16.30 -20.29
N LEU A 17 -21.85 -16.97 -19.15
CA LEU A 17 -21.12 -16.38 -18.02
C LEU A 17 -19.67 -15.99 -18.40
N LYS A 18 -18.99 -16.81 -19.23
CA LYS A 18 -17.65 -16.47 -19.72
C LYS A 18 -17.67 -15.27 -20.65
N ALA A 19 -18.66 -15.18 -21.54
CA ALA A 19 -18.82 -14.04 -22.43
C ALA A 19 -19.13 -12.75 -21.65
N GLU A 20 -19.93 -12.84 -20.58
CA GLU A 20 -20.16 -11.72 -19.66
C GLU A 20 -18.91 -11.32 -18.88
N ASP A 21 -18.15 -12.28 -18.33
CA ASP A 21 -16.88 -12.03 -17.64
C ASP A 21 -15.85 -11.36 -18.58
N GLU A 22 -15.82 -11.76 -19.86
CA GLU A 22 -14.92 -11.20 -20.87
C GLU A 22 -15.30 -9.75 -21.22
N ARG A 23 -16.59 -9.47 -21.43
CA ARG A 23 -17.10 -8.10 -21.61
C ARG A 23 -16.85 -7.24 -20.38
N ALA A 24 -17.04 -7.77 -19.17
CA ALA A 24 -16.76 -7.07 -17.93
C ALA A 24 -15.25 -6.75 -17.78
N MET A 25 -14.38 -7.67 -18.22
CA MET A 25 -12.94 -7.45 -18.25
C MET A 25 -12.54 -6.38 -19.27
N GLU A 26 -13.15 -6.35 -20.44
CA GLU A 26 -12.92 -5.32 -21.47
C GLU A 26 -13.33 -3.94 -20.97
N VAL A 27 -14.54 -3.82 -20.42
CA VAL A 27 -15.03 -2.57 -19.81
C VAL A 27 -14.11 -2.13 -18.67
N ALA A 28 -13.63 -3.06 -17.83
CA ALA A 28 -12.69 -2.74 -16.77
C ALA A 28 -11.33 -2.23 -17.31
N ARG A 29 -10.85 -2.76 -18.43
CA ARG A 29 -9.63 -2.26 -19.10
C ARG A 29 -9.86 -0.87 -19.68
N GLU A 30 -10.96 -0.65 -20.39
CA GLU A 30 -11.29 0.67 -20.93
C GLU A 30 -11.42 1.73 -19.83
N LEU A 31 -12.08 1.39 -18.72
CA LEU A 31 -12.20 2.28 -17.58
C LEU A 31 -10.84 2.57 -16.92
N ARG A 32 -9.93 1.59 -16.86
CA ARG A 32 -8.54 1.82 -16.41
C ARG A 32 -7.79 2.74 -17.36
N ALA A 33 -7.85 2.48 -18.67
CA ALA A 33 -7.20 3.31 -19.68
C ALA A 33 -7.71 4.75 -19.66
N ARG A 34 -9.03 4.96 -19.52
CA ARG A 34 -9.63 6.28 -19.36
C ARG A 34 -9.19 6.97 -18.07
N ARG A 35 -9.08 6.23 -16.95
CA ARG A 35 -8.57 6.77 -15.68
C ARG A 35 -7.10 7.16 -15.77
N GLU A 36 -6.28 6.35 -16.44
CA GLU A 36 -4.87 6.62 -16.67
C GLU A 36 -4.68 7.85 -17.57
N ALA A 37 -5.48 7.98 -18.63
CA ALA A 37 -5.47 9.15 -19.51
C ALA A 37 -5.86 10.46 -18.79
N VAL A 38 -6.78 10.40 -17.82
CA VAL A 38 -7.22 11.58 -17.05
C VAL A 38 -6.28 11.90 -15.89
N GLN A 39 -5.66 10.89 -15.26
CA GLN A 39 -4.78 11.11 -14.10
C GLN A 39 -3.45 11.80 -14.44
N GLY A 40 -3.07 11.80 -15.72
CA GLY A 40 -1.78 12.35 -16.15
C GLY A 40 -0.60 11.54 -15.61
N PRO A 41 0.64 12.00 -15.87
CA PRO A 41 1.82 11.28 -15.39
C PRO A 41 1.88 11.31 -13.86
N ALA A 42 2.21 10.18 -13.24
CA ALA A 42 2.21 10.02 -11.78
C ALA A 42 2.94 11.19 -11.09
N PRO A 43 2.40 11.75 -9.99
CA PRO A 43 2.99 12.93 -9.33
C PRO A 43 4.42 12.72 -8.80
N ILE A 44 4.83 11.47 -8.63
CA ILE A 44 6.13 11.05 -8.13
C ILE A 44 6.57 9.83 -8.92
N ASP A 45 7.81 9.82 -9.39
CA ASP A 45 8.42 8.61 -9.90
C ASP A 45 8.74 7.66 -8.73
N ASN A 46 8.09 6.50 -8.73
CA ASN A 46 8.18 5.52 -7.65
C ASN A 46 9.56 4.83 -7.61
N ARG A 47 10.30 4.78 -8.72
CA ARG A 47 11.70 4.28 -8.75
C ARG A 47 12.61 5.29 -8.07
N LEU A 48 12.50 6.56 -8.47
CA LEU A 48 13.27 7.66 -7.87
C LEU A 48 13.02 7.78 -6.37
N HIS A 49 11.76 7.67 -5.93
CA HIS A 49 11.43 7.69 -4.50
C HIS A 49 12.08 6.51 -3.75
N ARG A 50 12.16 5.32 -4.33
CA ARG A 50 12.81 4.15 -3.68
C ARG A 50 14.33 4.26 -3.58
N GLU A 51 14.95 4.99 -4.50
CA GLU A 51 16.40 5.18 -4.51
C GLU A 51 16.85 6.18 -3.44
N LEU A 52 15.97 7.10 -3.03
CA LEU A 52 16.26 8.08 -1.99
C LEU A 52 16.67 7.39 -0.68
N PRO A 53 17.79 7.81 -0.05
CA PRO A 53 18.23 7.27 1.23
C PRO A 53 17.15 7.44 2.31
N LEU A 54 16.40 8.55 2.24
CA LEU A 54 15.29 8.82 3.16
C LEU A 54 14.14 7.81 3.05
N ALA A 55 13.83 7.32 1.85
CA ALA A 55 12.80 6.30 1.68
C ALA A 55 13.24 4.95 2.28
N LYS A 56 14.53 4.62 2.15
CA LYS A 56 15.11 3.43 2.78
C LYS A 56 15.02 3.52 4.31
N VAL A 57 15.33 4.69 4.88
CA VAL A 57 15.17 4.95 6.32
C VAL A 57 13.70 4.85 6.74
N ALA A 58 12.76 5.36 5.93
CA ALA A 58 11.33 5.24 6.22
C ALA A 58 10.88 3.76 6.31
N TYR A 59 11.33 2.91 5.37
CA TYR A 59 11.05 1.47 5.44
C TYR A 59 11.65 0.82 6.68
N GLY A 60 12.88 1.20 7.05
CA GLY A 60 13.51 0.75 8.29
C GLY A 60 12.71 1.16 9.53
N LEU A 61 12.24 2.41 9.61
CA LEU A 61 11.44 2.90 10.72
C LEU A 61 10.09 2.20 10.83
N VAL A 62 9.43 1.90 9.70
CA VAL A 62 8.20 1.12 9.69
C VAL A 62 8.45 -0.30 10.23
N ALA A 63 9.52 -0.96 9.78
CA ALA A 63 9.90 -2.27 10.29
C ALA A 63 10.18 -2.25 11.81
N SER A 64 10.92 -1.24 12.28
CA SER A 64 11.18 -1.03 13.71
C SER A 64 9.89 -0.78 14.51
N THR A 65 8.91 -0.07 13.92
CA THR A 65 7.61 0.17 14.56
C THR A 65 6.85 -1.15 14.74
N VAL A 66 6.80 -1.99 13.71
CA VAL A 66 6.17 -3.33 13.79
C VAL A 66 6.86 -4.20 14.83
N PHE A 67 8.20 -4.16 14.88
CA PHE A 67 8.97 -4.90 15.88
C PHE A 67 8.69 -4.41 17.31
N ALA A 68 8.68 -3.09 17.55
CA ALA A 68 8.36 -2.52 18.86
C ALA A 68 6.94 -2.89 19.32
N TYR A 69 5.98 -2.91 18.40
CA TYR A 69 4.61 -3.37 18.68
C TYR A 69 4.57 -4.85 19.07
N ALA A 70 5.32 -5.72 18.38
CA ALA A 70 5.41 -7.13 18.73
C ALA A 70 6.02 -7.36 20.12
N VAL A 71 7.08 -6.61 20.46
CA VAL A 71 7.69 -6.62 21.82
C VAL A 71 6.69 -6.15 22.87
N SER A 72 5.91 -5.10 22.58
CA SER A 72 4.83 -4.63 23.47
C SER A 72 3.83 -5.75 23.76
N ARG A 73 3.38 -6.44 22.71
CA ARG A 73 2.40 -7.53 22.85
C ARG A 73 2.95 -8.70 23.64
N LEU A 74 4.23 -9.01 23.48
CA LEU A 74 4.91 -10.02 24.28
C LEU A 74 4.98 -9.61 25.77
N GLY A 75 5.24 -8.32 26.05
CA GLY A 75 5.20 -7.76 27.41
C GLY A 75 3.86 -7.98 28.10
N VAL A 76 2.75 -7.78 27.38
CA VAL A 76 1.39 -8.05 27.87
C VAL A 76 1.19 -9.53 28.18
N TYR A 77 1.60 -10.43 27.28
CA TYR A 77 1.51 -11.88 27.52
C TYR A 77 2.31 -12.35 28.73
N LEU A 78 3.44 -11.70 29.01
CA LEU A 78 4.31 -12.00 30.16
C LEU A 78 3.88 -11.29 31.45
N GLY A 79 2.80 -10.48 31.42
CA GLY A 79 2.33 -9.72 32.57
C GLY A 79 3.30 -8.61 33.03
N ASN A 80 4.19 -8.15 32.15
CA ASN A 80 5.20 -7.15 32.49
C ASN A 80 4.73 -5.75 32.06
N SER A 81 4.16 -5.02 33.02
CA SER A 81 3.60 -3.67 32.85
C SER A 81 4.65 -2.61 32.46
N SER A 82 5.92 -2.78 32.86
CA SER A 82 7.01 -1.89 32.45
C SER A 82 7.32 -2.04 30.96
N LEU A 83 7.33 -3.28 30.46
CA LEU A 83 7.52 -3.58 29.03
C LEU A 83 6.36 -3.05 28.18
N GLU A 84 5.13 -3.18 28.65
CA GLU A 84 3.94 -2.64 27.98
C GLU A 84 4.01 -1.11 27.85
N SER A 85 4.27 -0.41 28.96
CA SER A 85 4.27 1.06 28.97
C SER A 85 5.42 1.63 28.14
N PHE A 86 6.63 1.06 28.25
CA PHE A 86 7.78 1.50 27.48
C PHE A 86 7.61 1.23 25.98
N ALA A 87 7.10 0.06 25.62
CA ALA A 87 6.92 -0.31 24.22
C ALA A 87 5.77 0.48 23.56
N SER A 88 4.71 0.85 24.30
CA SER A 88 3.65 1.74 23.80
C SER A 88 4.18 3.13 23.44
N ILE A 89 4.97 3.74 24.33
CA ILE A 89 5.61 5.05 24.10
C ILE A 89 6.59 4.95 22.92
N ALA A 90 7.44 3.92 22.91
CA ALA A 90 8.39 3.70 21.82
C ALA A 90 7.69 3.52 20.46
N THR A 91 6.59 2.76 20.41
CA THR A 91 5.82 2.55 19.18
C THR A 91 5.22 3.86 18.66
N THR A 92 4.70 4.70 19.56
CA THR A 92 4.15 6.02 19.20
C THR A 92 5.23 6.93 18.63
N LEU A 93 6.40 6.99 19.26
CA LEU A 93 7.53 7.80 18.80
C LEU A 93 8.08 7.28 17.47
N LEU A 94 8.22 5.97 17.30
CA LEU A 94 8.66 5.34 16.06
C LEU A 94 7.67 5.58 14.91
N PHE A 95 6.37 5.54 15.19
CA PHE A 95 5.34 5.86 14.21
C PHE A 95 5.44 7.33 13.77
N LEU A 96 5.57 8.26 14.72
CA LEU A 96 5.71 9.68 14.41
C LEU A 96 6.99 9.95 13.60
N ALA A 97 8.11 9.35 13.98
CA ALA A 97 9.36 9.43 13.24
C ALA A 97 9.22 8.85 11.81
N SER A 98 8.58 7.69 11.67
CA SER A 98 8.28 7.07 10.36
C SER A 98 7.48 8.01 9.47
N PHE A 99 6.44 8.64 10.03
CA PHE A 99 5.57 9.56 9.30
C PHE A 99 6.33 10.81 8.82
N ILE A 100 7.13 11.42 9.70
CA ILE A 100 7.93 12.60 9.36
C ILE A 100 8.94 12.27 8.26
N VAL A 101 9.69 11.18 8.40
CA VAL A 101 10.70 10.76 7.41
C VAL A 101 10.05 10.43 6.07
N TRP A 102 8.92 9.72 6.08
CA TRP A 102 8.15 9.46 4.87
C TRP A 102 7.66 10.73 4.19
N PHE A 103 7.13 11.69 4.97
CA PHE A 103 6.65 12.97 4.44
C PHE A 103 7.77 13.77 3.77
N VAL A 104 8.93 13.88 4.42
CA VAL A 104 10.10 14.56 3.86
C VAL A 104 10.62 13.84 2.62
N SER A 105 10.71 12.51 2.64
CA SER A 105 11.09 11.69 1.48
C SER A 105 10.17 11.94 0.29
N ARG A 106 8.86 11.98 0.56
CA ARG A 106 7.83 12.21 -0.45
C ARG A 106 7.91 13.62 -1.02
N HIS A 107 8.20 14.62 -0.20
CA HIS A 107 8.40 15.99 -0.65
C HIS A 107 9.66 16.13 -1.53
N GLN A 108 10.77 15.48 -1.15
CA GLN A 108 11.99 15.46 -1.97
C GLN A 108 11.77 14.77 -3.32
N ALA A 109 11.11 13.60 -3.32
CA ALA A 109 10.84 12.89 -4.57
C ALA A 109 9.91 13.68 -5.51
N LYS A 110 8.94 14.43 -4.99
CA LYS A 110 8.12 15.34 -5.81
C LYS A 110 8.97 16.41 -6.50
N LYS A 111 9.91 17.03 -5.78
CA LYS A 111 10.83 18.03 -6.36
C LYS A 111 11.69 17.41 -7.46
N LEU A 112 12.36 16.31 -7.16
CA LEU A 112 13.24 15.64 -8.12
C LEU A 112 12.49 15.09 -9.35
N THR A 113 11.24 14.64 -9.18
CA THR A 113 10.40 14.18 -10.30
C THR A 113 10.03 15.34 -11.24
N ARG A 114 9.82 16.56 -10.69
CA ARG A 114 9.57 17.76 -11.51
C ARG A 114 10.81 18.22 -12.25
N GLU A 115 11.95 18.27 -11.56
CA GLU A 115 13.26 18.60 -12.14
C GLU A 115 13.63 17.63 -13.28
N ALA A 116 13.41 16.33 -13.09
CA ALA A 116 13.64 15.31 -14.13
C ALA A 116 12.71 15.45 -15.35
N ARG A 117 11.57 16.12 -15.20
CA ARG A 117 10.61 16.42 -16.27
C ARG A 117 10.82 17.80 -16.91
N GLY A 118 11.73 18.62 -16.37
CA GLY A 118 11.95 20.00 -16.82
C GLY A 118 10.82 20.98 -16.46
N GLU A 119 10.03 20.67 -15.42
CA GLU A 119 9.01 21.55 -14.83
C GLU A 119 9.61 22.45 -13.73
#